data_AF-A0AA38S0K7-F1
#
_entry.id   AF-A0AA38S0K7-F1
#
_cell.length_a   1.000
_cell.length_b   1.000
_cell.length_c   1.000
_cell.angle_alpha   90.00
_cell.angle_beta   90.00
_cell.angle_gamma   90.00
#
_symmetry.space_group_name_H-M   'P 1'
#
loop_
_entity.id
_entity.type
_entity.pdbx_description
1 polymer ?
#
loop_
_entity_poly.entity_id
_entity_poly.type
_entity_poly.pdbx_seq_one_letter_code
_entity_poly.pdbx_strand_id
1 'polypeptide(L)'
;MMGWPGTVDEAIERANLYLDAGATVVTILRRLPCAEVEADDLRRMIREIKGRVGVLLEIPGFRPFVKAPHLADMGVARIGYGNQWPHYILTRFQEFVEAQWTV
;
A
#
# COMPACT_ATOMS: atom_id res chain seq x y z
N MET A 1 3.75 18.03 -2.81
CA MET A 1 3.42 16.72 -2.22
C MET A 1 3.72 16.84 -0.73
N MET A 2 2.70 16.81 0.13
CA MET A 2 2.92 16.89 1.59
C MET A 2 3.54 15.55 2.01
N GLY A 3 4.83 15.56 2.36
CA GLY A 3 5.45 14.40 3.01
C GLY A 3 4.68 14.11 4.28
N TRP A 4 4.27 12.86 4.49
CA TRP A 4 3.51 12.54 5.69
C TRP A 4 4.46 12.64 6.89
N PRO A 5 4.05 13.31 7.97
CA PRO A 5 4.89 13.44 9.16
C PRO A 5 5.05 12.10 9.86
N GLY A 6 6.22 11.87 10.45
CA GLY A 6 6.51 10.73 11.32
C GLY A 6 7.71 9.90 10.87
N THR A 7 8.32 9.19 11.82
CA THR A 7 9.46 8.28 11.58
C THR A 7 8.99 6.83 11.48
N VAL A 8 9.87 5.95 11.00
CA VAL A 8 9.65 4.49 11.05
C VAL A 8 9.46 4.00 12.49
N ASP A 9 10.22 4.55 13.44
CA ASP A 9 10.09 4.20 14.87
C ASP A 9 8.69 4.55 15.39
N GLU A 10 8.21 5.75 15.09
CA GLU A 10 6.87 6.20 15.49
C GLU A 10 5.78 5.35 14.84
N ALA A 11 5.97 4.94 13.58
CA ALA A 11 5.03 4.06 12.89
C ALA A 11 4.95 2.68 13.57
N ILE A 12 6.09 2.11 13.97
CA ILE A 12 6.16 0.83 14.68
C ILE A 12 5.52 0.94 16.07
N GLU A 13 5.84 1.99 16.83
CA GLU A 13 5.28 2.24 18.16
C GLU A 13 3.75 2.34 18.09
N ARG A 14 3.22 3.20 17.21
CA ARG A 14 1.77 3.37 17.04
C ARG A 14 1.08 2.10 16.57
N ALA A 15 1.69 1.37 15.63
CA ALA A 15 1.15 0.10 15.16
C ALA A 15 1.02 -0.91 16.31
N ASN A 16 2.05 -1.01 17.16
CA ASN A 16 2.02 -1.90 18.32
C ASN A 16 0.98 -1.46 19.36
N LEU A 17 0.78 -0.15 19.56
CA LEU A 17 -0.30 0.37 20.42
C LEU A 17 -1.69 0.01 19.89
N TYR A 18 -1.92 0.09 18.58
CA TYR A 18 -3.19 -0.34 17.98
C TYR A 18 -3.44 -1.83 18.16
N LEU A 19 -2.39 -2.65 18.06
CA LEU A 19 -2.47 -4.09 18.33
C LEU A 19 -2.77 -4.37 19.81
N ASP A 20 -2.15 -3.65 20.75
CA ASP A 20 -2.48 -3.76 22.19
C ASP A 20 -3.93 -3.37 22.47
N ALA A 21 -4.46 -2.39 21.73
CA ALA A 21 -5.86 -1.97 21.82
C ALA A 21 -6.83 -2.97 21.16
N GLY A 22 -6.34 -4.10 20.61
CA GLY A 22 -7.17 -5.18 20.07
C GLY A 22 -7.32 -5.19 18.55
N ALA A 23 -6.57 -4.35 17.81
CA ALA A 23 -6.54 -4.48 16.36
C ALA A 23 -6.02 -5.86 15.93
N THR A 24 -6.68 -6.50 14.97
CA THR A 24 -6.26 -7.80 14.45
C THR A 24 -5.17 -7.69 13.38
N VAL A 25 -5.19 -6.57 12.65
CA VAL A 25 -4.27 -6.26 11.55
C VAL A 25 -4.05 -4.75 11.54
N VAL A 26 -2.80 -4.32 11.39
CA VAL A 26 -2.44 -2.91 11.19
C VAL A 26 -1.95 -2.71 9.77
N THR A 27 -2.37 -1.63 9.12
CA THR A 27 -2.02 -1.37 7.71
C THR A 27 -1.06 -0.20 7.63
N ILE A 28 0.09 -0.40 6.99
CA ILE A 28 1.00 0.68 6.62
C ILE A 28 0.34 1.43 5.47
N LEU A 29 -0.09 2.66 5.72
CA LEU A 29 -0.86 3.46 4.76
C LEU A 29 0.06 4.13 3.72
N ARG A 30 0.81 3.30 2.99
CA ARG A 30 1.70 3.69 1.89
C ARG A 30 1.44 2.79 0.70
N ARG A 31 1.28 3.38 -0.49
CA ARG A 31 1.19 2.62 -1.74
C ARG A 31 2.57 2.17 -2.14
N LEU A 32 2.75 0.86 -2.32
CA LEU A 32 4.00 0.26 -2.74
C LEU A 32 4.00 0.03 -4.26
N PRO A 33 5.09 0.36 -4.97
CA PRO A 33 6.33 0.94 -4.44
C PRO A 33 6.16 2.43 -4.05
N CYS A 34 6.79 2.84 -2.94
CA CYS A 34 6.78 4.23 -2.49
C CYS A 34 8.22 4.77 -2.53
N ALA A 35 8.46 5.89 -3.22
CA ALA A 35 9.79 6.51 -3.25
C ALA A 35 10.22 7.08 -1.89
N GLU A 36 9.28 7.28 -0.96
CA GLU A 36 9.55 7.78 0.40
C GLU A 36 9.73 6.65 1.42
N VAL A 37 9.59 5.38 1.02
CA VAL A 37 9.74 4.23 1.92
C VAL A 37 10.72 3.26 1.28
N GLU A 38 11.93 3.24 1.85
CA GLU A 38 12.96 2.30 1.44
C GLU A 38 12.53 0.86 1.74
N ALA A 39 13.02 -0.09 0.93
CA ALA A 39 12.68 -1.49 1.10
C ALA A 39 13.08 -2.01 2.50
N ASP A 40 14.16 -1.48 3.06
CA ASP A 40 14.64 -1.87 4.39
C ASP A 40 13.76 -1.33 5.52
N ASP A 41 13.21 -0.13 5.38
CA ASP A 41 12.24 0.42 6.33
C ASP A 41 10.94 -0.39 6.32
N LEU A 42 10.47 -0.80 5.15
CA LEU A 42 9.31 -1.69 5.04
C LEU A 42 9.57 -3.05 5.71
N ARG A 43 10.73 -3.66 5.45
CA ARG A 43 11.13 -4.91 6.12
C ARG A 43 11.22 -4.74 7.62
N ARG A 44 11.76 -3.61 8.08
CA ARG A 44 11.88 -3.26 9.48
C ARG A 44 10.51 -3.18 10.15
N MET A 45 9.58 -2.43 9.56
CA MET A 45 8.21 -2.34 10.07
C MET A 45 7.52 -3.70 10.12
N ILE A 46 7.64 -4.52 9.06
CA ILE A 46 7.00 -5.85 9.05
C ILE A 46 7.60 -6.77 10.14
N ARG A 47 8.90 -6.67 10.41
CA ARG A 47 9.58 -7.47 11.43
C ARG A 47 9.28 -7.01 12.86
N GLU A 48 9.23 -5.70 13.10
CA GLU A 48 9.16 -5.13 14.47
C GLU A 48 7.73 -4.88 14.96
N ILE A 49 6.74 -4.86 14.05
CA ILE A 49 5.33 -4.85 14.42
C ILE A 49 4.94 -6.26 14.89
N LYS A 50 4.46 -6.38 16.14
CA LYS A 50 4.22 -7.66 16.82
C LYS A 50 3.04 -8.48 16.27
N GLY A 51 2.37 -7.99 15.25
CA GLY A 51 1.11 -8.54 14.74
C GLY A 51 1.05 -8.56 13.23
N ARG A 52 -0.14 -8.85 12.71
CA ARG A 52 -0.35 -8.96 11.26
C ARG A 52 -0.26 -7.58 10.61
N VAL A 53 0.59 -7.48 9.59
CA VAL A 53 0.78 -6.24 8.82
C VAL A 53 0.05 -6.33 7.48
N GLY A 54 -0.68 -5.28 7.16
CA GLY A 54 -1.25 -5.03 5.84
C GLY A 54 -0.50 -3.92 5.10
N VAL A 55 -0.52 -3.97 3.78
CA VAL A 55 0.06 -2.93 2.91
C VAL A 55 -0.91 -2.56 1.79
N LEU A 56 -0.68 -1.39 1.17
CA LEU A 56 -1.36 -1.01 -0.07
C LEU A 56 -0.44 -1.26 -1.26
N LEU A 57 -0.89 -2.03 -2.24
CA LEU A 57 -0.20 -2.21 -3.51
C LEU A 57 -0.75 -1.25 -4.56
N GLU A 58 0.13 -0.71 -5.39
CA GLU A 58 -0.23 -0.02 -6.62
C GLU A 58 -0.67 -1.02 -7.70
N ILE A 59 -1.74 -0.76 -8.45
CA ILE A 59 -2.21 -1.67 -9.50
C ILE A 59 -1.18 -1.73 -10.65
N PRO A 60 -0.96 -2.90 -11.28
CA PRO A 60 -0.12 -3.01 -12.48
C PRO A 60 -0.47 -1.97 -13.55
N GLY A 61 0.54 -1.27 -14.07
CA GLY A 61 0.38 -0.22 -15.09
C GLY A 61 0.62 1.21 -14.59
N PHE A 62 0.67 1.44 -13.27
CA PHE A 62 1.01 2.75 -12.71
C PHE A 62 2.50 2.92 -12.37
N ARG A 63 3.19 1.88 -11.84
CA ARG A 63 4.64 1.85 -11.49
C ARG A 63 5.21 0.41 -11.50
N PRO A 64 6.55 0.22 -11.38
CA PRO A 64 7.15 -1.11 -11.22
C PRO A 64 6.52 -1.88 -10.06
N PHE A 65 5.93 -3.03 -10.36
CA PHE A 65 5.06 -3.73 -9.41
C PHE A 65 5.87 -4.66 -8.49
N VAL A 66 5.75 -4.47 -7.17
CA VAL A 66 6.13 -5.51 -6.21
C VAL A 66 5.07 -6.61 -6.28
N LYS A 67 5.48 -7.83 -6.62
CA LYS A 67 4.55 -8.95 -6.76
C LYS A 67 4.01 -9.39 -5.40
N ALA A 68 2.72 -9.73 -5.35
CA ALA A 68 2.06 -10.22 -4.13
C ALA A 68 2.78 -11.40 -3.46
N PRO A 69 3.34 -12.39 -4.18
CA PRO A 69 4.14 -13.45 -3.56
C PRO A 69 5.34 -12.94 -2.76
N HIS A 70 6.07 -11.93 -3.26
CA HIS A 70 7.20 -11.37 -2.51
C HIS A 70 6.75 -10.72 -1.19
N LEU A 71 5.57 -10.11 -1.16
CA LEU A 71 5.02 -9.55 0.08
C LEU A 71 4.59 -10.64 1.06
N ALA A 72 4.04 -11.74 0.55
CA ALA A 72 3.71 -12.90 1.38
C ALA A 72 4.97 -13.50 2.02
N ASP A 73 6.06 -13.64 1.25
CA ASP A 73 7.36 -14.11 1.75
C ASP A 73 7.95 -13.17 2.82
N MET A 74 7.65 -11.87 2.74
CA MET A 74 8.04 -10.88 3.75
C MET A 74 7.20 -10.94 5.02
N GLY A 75 6.08 -11.67 5.05
CA GLY A 75 5.18 -11.76 6.22
C GLY A 75 3.98 -10.81 6.17
N VAL A 76 3.68 -10.20 5.02
CA VAL A 76 2.48 -9.37 4.85
C VAL A 76 1.23 -10.26 4.88
N ALA A 77 0.31 -9.94 5.78
CA ALA A 77 -0.93 -10.69 6.00
C ALA A 77 -2.11 -10.17 5.17
N ARG A 78 -2.06 -8.92 4.69
CA ARG A 78 -3.12 -8.30 3.89
C ARG A 78 -2.57 -7.38 2.82
N ILE A 79 -3.11 -7.50 1.62
CA ILE A 79 -2.85 -6.58 0.51
C ILE A 79 -4.15 -5.84 0.18
N GLY A 80 -4.10 -4.51 0.15
CA GLY A 80 -5.19 -3.66 -0.33
C GLY A 80 -4.81 -2.90 -1.60
N TYR A 81 -5.78 -2.55 -2.43
CA TYR A 81 -5.58 -1.73 -3.63
C TYR A 81 -6.22 -0.34 -3.52
N GLY A 82 -6.82 -0.01 -2.37
CA GLY A 82 -7.48 1.28 -2.13
C GLY A 82 -8.54 1.60 -3.18
N ASN A 83 -8.56 2.85 -3.63
CA ASN A 83 -9.50 3.39 -4.63
C ASN A 83 -9.01 3.31 -6.08
N GLN A 84 -7.94 2.54 -6.35
CA GLN A 84 -7.32 2.52 -7.68
C GLN A 84 -8.19 1.85 -8.75
N TRP A 85 -8.98 0.83 -8.37
CA TRP A 85 -9.89 0.14 -9.29
C TRP A 85 -10.97 1.07 -9.86
N PRO A 86 -11.73 1.83 -9.04
CA PRO A 86 -12.66 2.83 -9.55
C PRO A 86 -12.01 3.84 -10.49
N HIS A 87 -10.82 4.34 -10.16
CA HIS A 87 -10.11 5.29 -10.99
C HIS A 87 -9.72 4.70 -12.34
N TYR A 88 -9.12 3.50 -12.34
CA TYR A 88 -8.76 2.79 -13.57
C TYR A 88 -9.98 2.55 -14.47
N ILE A 89 -11.09 2.08 -13.91
CA ILE A 89 -12.34 1.82 -14.66
C ILE A 89 -12.85 3.10 -15.29
N LEU A 90 -12.90 4.20 -14.54
CA LEU A 90 -13.34 5.49 -15.05
C LEU A 90 -12.46 6.00 -16.19
N THR A 91 -11.14 5.94 -16.05
CA THR A 91 -10.21 6.35 -17.10
C THR A 91 -10.40 5.53 -18.38
N ARG A 92 -10.48 4.20 -18.27
CA ARG A 92 -10.70 3.33 -19.44
C ARG A 92 -12.07 3.54 -20.09
N PHE A 93 -13.09 3.80 -19.29
CA PHE A 93 -14.42 4.11 -19.80
C PHE A 93 -14.43 5.44 -20.57
N GLN A 94 -13.76 6.47 -20.04
CA GLN A 94 -13.61 7.76 -20.72
C GLN A 94 -12.88 7.63 -22.06
N GLU A 95 -11.74 6.92 -22.10
CA GLU A 95 -11.00 6.63 -23.34
C GLU A 95 -11.88 5.94 -24.39
N PHE A 96 -12.70 4.97 -23.96
CA PHE A 96 -13.61 4.26 -24.85
C PHE A 96 -14.71 5.18 -25.41
N VAL A 97 -15.30 6.03 -24.56
CA VAL A 97 -16.30 7.01 -25.00
C VAL A 97 -15.69 7.99 -26.00
N GLU A 98 -14.54 8.59 -25.69
CA GLU A 98 -13.86 9.53 -26.60
C GLU A 98 -13.59 8.90 -27.98
N ALA A 99 -13.12 7.65 -28.01
CA ALA A 99 -12.88 6.92 -29.25
C ALA A 99 -14.15 6.68 -30.09
N GLN A 100 -15.33 6.60 -29.48
CA GLN A 100 -16.60 6.44 -30.21
C GLN A 100 -17.10 7.73 -30.87
N TRP A 101 -16.71 8.90 -30.35
CA TRP A 101 -17.21 10.20 -30.80
C TRP A 101 -16.19 10.99 -31.64
N THR A 102 -15.01 10.42 -31.90
CA THR A 102 -13.99 11.01 -32.77
C THR A 102 -14.15 10.52 -34.22
N VAL A 103 -15.33 10.76 -34.82
CA VAL A 103 -15.62 10.59 -36.25
C VAL A 103 -15.66 11.96 -36.93
#